data_AF-G6EI45-F1
#
_entry.id   AF-G6EI45-F1
#
_cell.length_a   1.000
_cell.length_b   1.000
_cell.length_c   1.000
_cell.angle_alpha   90.00
_cell.angle_beta   90.00
_cell.angle_gamma   90.00
#
_symmetry.space_group_name_H-M   'P 1'
#
loop_
_entity.id
_entity.type
_entity.pdbx_description
1 polymer ?
#
loop_
_entity_poly.entity_id
_entity_poly.type
_entity_poly.pdbx_seq_one_letter_code
_entity_poly.pdbx_strand_id
1 'polypeptide(L)' 'MKPRIPLFNAICGNAIEVHANEGGPVFINGEETSLKKFNDNYFEASRDGTTISISFNPDGSLSLSFSGPNRANGICTLK' A
#
# COMPACT_ATOMS: atom_id res chain seq x y z
N MET A 1 12.83 -16.62 -2.08
CA MET A 1 11.54 -16.43 -1.36
C MET A 1 11.40 -14.98 -0.95
N LYS A 2 10.14 -14.53 -0.87
CA LYS A 2 9.56 -13.22 -0.48
C LYS A 2 9.31 -12.27 -1.66
N PRO A 3 8.11 -11.65 -1.72
CA PRO A 3 7.69 -10.66 -0.72
C PRO A 3 6.69 -11.15 0.33
N ARG A 4 7.15 -11.17 1.58
CA ARG A 4 6.31 -10.64 2.67
C ARG A 4 6.33 -9.12 2.48
N ILE A 5 5.21 -8.44 2.71
CA ILE A 5 5.15 -6.97 2.64
C ILE A 5 6.33 -6.40 3.47
N PRO A 6 7.23 -5.59 2.89
CA PRO A 6 8.35 -5.04 3.64
C PRO A 6 7.84 -3.99 4.61
N LEU A 7 8.64 -3.71 5.63
CA LEU A 7 8.41 -2.53 6.44
C LEU A 7 8.58 -1.29 5.55
N PHE A 8 7.56 -0.45 5.44
CA PHE A 8 7.66 0.81 4.71
C PHE A 8 6.73 1.89 5.27
N ASN A 9 7.09 3.14 4.99
CA ASN A 9 6.22 4.30 5.17
C ASN A 9 6.05 4.99 3.82
N ALA A 10 4.84 5.42 3.51
CA ALA A 10 4.54 6.17 2.30
C ALA A 10 3.50 7.24 2.54
N ILE A 11 3.52 8.27 1.70
CA ILE A 11 2.46 9.27 1.64
C ILE A 11 1.81 9.19 0.27
N CYS A 12 0.50 8.93 0.25
CA CYS A 12 -0.33 8.89 -0.95
C CYS A 12 -1.07 10.23 -1.10
N GLY A 13 -0.90 10.88 -2.26
CA GLY A 13 -1.41 12.24 -2.46
C GLY A 13 -0.75 13.24 -1.50
N ASN A 14 -1.54 14.02 -0.77
CA ASN A 14 -1.02 15.06 0.14
C ASN A 14 -1.26 14.77 1.63
N ALA A 15 -2.00 13.72 1.98
CA ALA A 15 -2.49 13.54 3.36
C ALA A 15 -2.71 12.09 3.80
N ILE A 16 -2.63 11.11 2.90
CA ILE A 16 -2.88 9.71 3.26
C ILE A 16 -1.53 9.10 3.65
N GLU A 17 -1.36 8.83 4.93
CA GLU A 17 -0.18 8.12 5.43
C GLU A 17 -0.42 6.62 5.37
N VAL A 18 0.51 5.91 4.76
CA VAL A 18 0.49 4.45 4.67
C VAL A 18 1.70 3.90 5.39
N HIS A 19 1.45 3.00 6.33
CA HIS A 19 2.48 2.30 7.06
C HIS A 19 2.27 0.80 6.91
N ALA A 20 3.32 0.05 6.60
CA ALA A 20 3.27 -1.40 6.57
C ALA A 20 4.33 -1.97 7.50
N ASN A 21 3.96 -2.97 8.30
CA ASN A 21 4.90 -3.75 9.08
C ASN A 21 5.54 -4.87 8.25
N GLU A 22 6.71 -5.37 8.66
CA GLU A 22 7.33 -6.51 7.97
C GLU A 22 6.44 -7.76 8.07
N GLY A 23 5.93 -8.20 6.92
CA GLY A 23 4.97 -9.29 6.81
C GLY A 23 3.50 -8.88 6.92
N GLY A 24 3.21 -7.58 7.05
CA GLY A 24 1.88 -7.05 7.36
C GLY A 24 1.59 -7.04 8.87
N PRO A 25 0.52 -6.35 9.33
CA PRO A 25 -0.53 -5.69 8.54
C PRO A 25 -0.11 -4.32 7.96
N VAL A 26 -0.99 -3.74 7.13
CA VAL A 26 -0.86 -2.40 6.54
C VAL A 26 -1.89 -1.47 7.16
N PHE A 27 -1.49 -0.24 7.43
CA PHE A 27 -2.25 0.81 8.08
C PHE A 27 -2.40 2.00 7.14
N ILE A 28 -3.59 2.62 7.16
CA ILE A 28 -3.87 3.90 6.51
C ILE A 28 -4.24 4.88 7.62
N ASN A 29 -3.51 5.99 7.75
CA ASN A 29 -3.71 7.01 8.78
C ASN A 29 -3.74 6.44 10.22
N GLY A 30 -2.92 5.43 10.48
CA GLY A 30 -2.84 4.74 11.78
C GLY A 30 -3.89 3.66 12.00
N GLU A 31 -4.82 3.46 11.08
CA GLU A 31 -5.87 2.46 11.19
C GLU A 31 -5.58 1.23 10.32
N GLU A 32 -5.79 0.04 10.89
CA GLU A 32 -5.51 -1.22 10.19
C GLU A 32 -6.46 -1.40 8.99
N THR A 33 -5.89 -1.88 7.89
CA THR A 33 -6.60 -2.12 6.63
C THR A 33 -6.93 -3.60 6.43
N SER A 34 -7.89 -3.87 5.56
CA SER A 34 -8.09 -5.22 5.02
C SER A 34 -7.05 -5.48 3.93
N LEU A 35 -6.13 -6.40 4.21
CA LEU A 35 -5.08 -6.79 3.29
C LEU A 35 -5.51 -8.00 2.44
N LYS A 36 -5.53 -7.81 1.12
CA LYS A 36 -5.78 -8.85 0.14
C LYS A 36 -4.51 -9.13 -0.67
N LYS A 37 -4.02 -10.36 -0.60
CA LYS A 37 -2.95 -10.85 -1.47
C LYS A 37 -3.55 -11.36 -2.78
N PHE A 38 -3.07 -10.83 -3.90
CA PHE A 38 -3.42 -11.35 -5.22
C PHE A 38 -2.35 -12.32 -5.73
N ASN A 39 -1.09 -11.98 -5.53
CA ASN A 39 0.06 -12.84 -5.81
C ASN A 39 1.25 -12.40 -4.95
N ASP A 40 2.42 -13.00 -5.16
CA ASP A 40 3.62 -12.64 -4.38
C ASP A 40 4.10 -11.21 -4.66
N ASN A 41 3.83 -10.65 -5.84
CA ASN A 41 4.28 -9.32 -6.25
C ASN A 41 3.19 -8.24 -6.16
N TYR A 42 1.97 -8.58 -5.75
CA TYR A 42 0.84 -7.65 -5.73
C TYR A 42 -0.11 -7.90 -4.56
N PHE A 43 -0.32 -6.84 -3.79
CA PHE A 43 -1.23 -6.79 -2.64
C PHE A 43 -2.08 -5.54 -2.69
N GLU A 44 -3.29 -5.62 -2.14
CA GLU A 44 -4.13 -4.44 -1.93
C GLU A 44 -4.48 -4.31 -0.46
N ALA A 45 -4.23 -3.13 0.09
CA ALA A 45 -4.65 -2.75 1.43
C ALA A 45 -5.83 -1.80 1.30
N SER A 46 -6.98 -2.13 1.88
CA SER A 46 -8.22 -1.38 1.65
C SER A 46 -8.93 -1.02 2.96
N ARG A 47 -9.45 0.21 3.02
CA ARG A 47 -10.19 0.76 4.15
C ARG A 47 -11.06 1.95 3.71
N ASP A 48 -12.32 1.98 4.17
CA ASP A 48 -13.25 3.10 3.98
C ASP A 48 -13.34 3.63 2.54
N GLY A 49 -13.33 2.71 1.56
CA GLY A 49 -13.39 3.03 0.13
C GLY A 49 -12.07 3.51 -0.48
N THR A 50 -10.99 3.58 0.32
CA THR A 50 -9.61 3.81 -0.14
C THR A 50 -8.90 2.47 -0.27
N THR A 51 -8.26 2.25 -1.40
CA THR A 51 -7.45 1.06 -1.71
C THR A 51 -6.05 1.52 -2.07
N ILE A 52 -5.05 0.93 -1.40
CA ILE A 52 -3.63 1.08 -1.68
C ILE A 52 -3.17 -0.16 -2.42
N SER A 53 -2.72 0.02 -3.65
CA SER A 53 -2.10 -1.01 -4.48
C SER A 53 -0.60 -1.05 -4.19
N ILE A 54 -0.11 -2.22 -3.79
CA ILE A 54 1.27 -2.47 -3.38
C ILE A 54 1.88 -3.46 -4.38
N SER A 55 2.77 -2.96 -5.23
CA SER A 55 3.38 -3.73 -6.32
C SER A 55 4.89 -3.83 -6.15
N PHE A 56 5.41 -5.05 -6.25
CA PHE A 56 6.84 -5.32 -6.28
C PHE A 56 7.31 -5.41 -7.73
N ASN A 57 8.17 -4.48 -8.13
CA ASN A 57 8.73 -4.46 -9.46
C ASN A 57 9.85 -5.50 -9.60
N PRO A 58 10.12 -6.00 -10.82
CA PRO A 58 11.18 -6.99 -11.06
C PRO A 58 12.59 -6.50 -10.69
N ASP A 59 12.80 -5.18 -10.65
CA ASP A 59 14.06 -4.55 -10.23
C ASP A 59 14.24 -4.49 -8.70
N GLY A 60 13.24 -4.98 -7.94
CA GLY A 60 13.21 -4.97 -6.49
C GLY A 60 12.65 -3.69 -5.86
N SER A 61 12.28 -2.69 -6.67
CA SER A 61 11.63 -1.47 -6.18
C SER A 61 10.15 -1.70 -5.84
N LEU A 62 9.61 -0.87 -4.96
CA LEU A 62 8.21 -0.91 -4.54
C LEU A 62 7.44 0.24 -5.20
N SER A 63 6.40 -0.12 -5.96
CA SER A 63 5.43 0.83 -6.52
C SER A 63 4.18 0.84 -5.66
N LEU A 64 3.78 2.02 -5.22
CA LEU A 64 2.58 2.23 -4.41
C LEU A 64 1.66 3.21 -5.13
N SER A 65 0.38 2.88 -5.21
CA SER A 65 -0.65 3.79 -5.70
C SER A 65 -1.90 3.68 -4.85
N PHE A 66 -2.73 4.72 -4.87
CA PHE A 66 -4.00 4.74 -4.17
C PHE A 66 -5.15 5.02 -5.14
N SER A 67 -6.30 4.46 -4.80
CA SER A 67 -7.60 4.77 -5.38
C SER A 67 -8.59 4.96 -4.25
N GLY A 68 -9.41 6.00 -4.31
CA GLY A 68 -10.36 6.36 -3.28
C GLY A 68 -11.69 6.84 -3.85
N PRO A 69 -12.62 7.25 -2.98
CA PRO A 69 -13.92 7.76 -3.39
C PRO A 69 -13.78 8.99 -4.31
N ASN A 70 -14.85 9.31 -5.06
CA ASN A 70 -14.90 10.49 -5.94
C ASN A 70 -13.79 10.54 -7.02
N ARG A 71 -13.35 9.36 -7.50
CA ARG A 71 -12.25 9.22 -8.48
C ARG A 71 -10.92 9.79 -7.98
N ALA A 72 -10.71 9.88 -6.66
CA ALA A 72 -9.41 10.23 -6.11
C ALA A 72 -8.43 9.09 -6.40
N ASN A 73 -7.33 9.36 -7.09
CA ASN A 73 -6.30 8.37 -7.35
C ASN A 73 -4.94 9.05 -7.52
N GLY A 74 -3.87 8.29 -7.32
CA GLY A 74 -2.51 8.80 -7.49
C GLY A 74 -1.45 7.81 -7.06
N ILE A 75 -0.19 8.25 -7.15
CA ILE A 75 0.98 7.49 -6.73
C ILE A 75 1.34 7.88 -5.30
N CYS A 76 1.86 6.94 -4.54
CA CYS A 76 2.40 7.20 -3.22
C CYS A 76 3.91 7.35 -3.28
N THR A 77 4.44 8.25 -2.46
CA THR A 77 5.87 8.47 -2.32
C THR A 77 6.36 7.77 -1.07
N LEU A 78 7.34 6.88 -1.22
CA LEU A 78 8.03 6.26 -0.09
C LEU A 78 8.80 7.30 0.71
N LYS A 79 8.82 7.14 2.03
CA LYS A 79 9.57 7.97 2.98
C LYS A 79 10.76 7.24 3.58
#